data_AF-A0A1E1W1Z8-F1
#
_entry.id   AF-A0A1E1W1Z8-F1
#
_cell.length_a   1.000
_cell.length_b   1.000
_cell.length_c   1.000
_cell.angle_alpha   90.00
_cell.angle_beta   90.00
_cell.angle_gamma   90.00
#
_symmetry.space_group_name_H-M   'P 1'
#
loop_
_entity.id
_entity.type
_entity.pdbx_description
1 polymer ?
#
loop_
_entity_poly.entity_id
_entity_poly.type
_entity_poly.pdbx_seq_one_letter_code
_entity_poly.pdbx_strand_id
1 'polypeptide(L)'
;DYLLFWLNSHGHFNYVEYMGLEEPCDDINKVLIAGALKFNRIRRTRNYDNTMRDVPDLMESARTMIKAFRTGELGKTFLDIDMLQFDKELDKREHERQLA
;
A
#
# COMPACT_ATOMS: atom_id res chain seq x y z
N ASP A 1 5.32 2.79 1.16
CA ASP A 1 5.73 3.09 -0.22
C ASP A 1 5.78 1.84 -1.09
N TYR A 2 6.74 0.93 -0.92
CA TYR A 2 6.79 -0.34 -1.67
C TYR A 2 5.45 -1.08 -1.77
N LEU A 3 4.74 -1.25 -0.64
CA LEU A 3 3.45 -1.92 -0.62
C LEU A 3 2.39 -1.19 -1.49
N LEU A 4 2.36 0.15 -1.47
CA LEU A 4 1.43 0.93 -2.29
C LEU A 4 1.72 0.72 -3.77
N PHE A 5 3.01 0.81 -4.16
CA PHE A 5 3.46 0.52 -5.51
C PHE A 5 3.05 -0.89 -5.96
N TRP A 6 3.28 -1.89 -5.12
CA TRP A 6 2.95 -3.28 -5.42
C TRP A 6 1.45 -3.47 -5.61
N LEU A 7 0.63 -2.94 -4.68
CA LEU A 7 -0.83 -3.01 -4.76
C LEU A 7 -1.36 -2.34 -6.03
N ASN A 8 -0.85 -1.15 -6.38
CA ASN A 8 -1.24 -0.45 -7.60
C ASN A 8 -0.86 -1.23 -8.86
N SER A 9 0.36 -1.77 -8.92
CA SER A 9 0.84 -2.56 -10.06
C SER A 9 0.01 -3.82 -10.30
N HIS A 10 -0.59 -4.38 -9.24
CA HIS A 10 -1.41 -5.59 -9.30
C HIS A 10 -2.92 -5.31 -9.33
N GLY A 11 -3.34 -4.04 -9.44
CA GLY A 11 -4.75 -3.65 -9.49
C GLY A 11 -5.52 -3.85 -8.18
N HIS A 12 -4.81 -3.93 -7.05
CA HIS A 12 -5.40 -4.11 -5.72
C HIS A 12 -5.71 -2.76 -5.07
N PHE A 13 -6.92 -2.25 -5.29
CA PHE A 13 -7.33 -0.90 -4.84
C PHE A 13 -8.13 -0.87 -3.53
N ASN A 14 -8.21 -1.98 -2.79
CA ASN A 14 -8.94 -2.04 -1.50
C ASN A 14 -8.41 -1.03 -0.46
N TYR A 15 -7.15 -0.60 -0.59
CA TYR A 15 -6.57 0.43 0.28
C TYR A 15 -7.21 1.81 0.07
N VAL A 16 -7.81 2.09 -1.09
CA VAL A 16 -8.45 3.38 -1.42
C VAL A 16 -9.60 3.62 -0.46
N GLU A 17 -10.56 2.69 -0.43
CA GLU A 17 -11.66 2.74 0.52
C GLU A 17 -11.16 2.67 1.96
N TYR A 18 -10.21 1.76 2.25
CA TYR A 18 -9.70 1.55 3.61
C TYR A 18 -9.09 2.82 4.20
N MET A 19 -8.26 3.53 3.43
CA MET A 19 -7.57 4.76 3.85
C MET A 19 -8.40 6.03 3.62
N GLY A 20 -9.56 5.94 2.93
CA GLY A 20 -10.46 7.08 2.72
C GLY A 20 -10.03 7.99 1.58
N LEU A 21 -9.46 7.43 0.52
CA LEU A 21 -9.23 8.13 -0.74
C LEU A 21 -10.46 7.99 -1.65
N GLU A 22 -10.63 8.95 -2.56
CA GLU A 22 -11.66 8.89 -3.61
C GLU A 22 -11.23 8.01 -4.79
N GLU A 23 -9.93 7.99 -5.08
CA GLU A 23 -9.35 7.24 -6.20
C GLU A 23 -7.97 6.64 -5.84
N PRO A 24 -7.49 5.64 -6.59
CA PRO A 24 -6.13 5.13 -6.46
C PRO A 24 -5.08 6.23 -6.59
N CYS A 25 -4.05 6.17 -5.75
CA CYS A 25 -2.99 7.18 -5.73
C CYS A 25 -1.61 6.52 -5.59
N ASP A 26 -0.60 7.08 -6.23
CA ASP A 26 0.80 6.63 -6.14
C ASP A 26 1.62 7.38 -5.07
N ASP A 27 1.11 8.52 -4.58
CA ASP A 27 1.76 9.33 -3.57
C ASP A 27 1.45 8.80 -2.15
N ILE A 28 2.44 8.17 -1.53
CA ILE A 28 2.32 7.64 -0.18
C ILE A 28 1.93 8.71 0.85
N ASN A 29 2.34 9.98 0.68
CA ASN A 29 1.97 11.03 1.64
C ASN A 29 0.48 11.32 1.55
N LYS A 30 -0.10 11.41 0.35
CA LYS A 30 -1.55 11.60 0.18
C LYS A 30 -2.33 10.46 0.80
N VAL A 31 -1.92 9.22 0.56
CA VAL A 31 -2.54 8.02 1.14
C VAL A 31 -2.49 8.05 2.67
N LEU A 32 -1.33 8.37 3.25
CA LEU A 32 -1.17 8.41 4.70
C LEU A 32 -1.91 9.59 5.36
N ILE A 33 -1.97 10.75 4.71
CA ILE A 33 -2.74 11.90 5.17
C ILE A 33 -4.23 11.56 5.16
N ALA A 34 -4.75 10.98 4.07
CA ALA A 34 -6.14 10.56 3.99
C ALA A 34 -6.47 9.56 5.11
N GLY A 35 -5.63 8.54 5.31
CA GLY A 35 -5.80 7.58 6.39
C GLY A 35 -5.76 8.23 7.78
N ALA A 36 -4.84 9.16 8.01
CA ALA A 36 -4.73 9.86 9.28
C ALA A 36 -5.98 10.70 9.57
N LEU A 37 -6.55 11.36 8.56
CA LEU A 37 -7.81 12.08 8.68
C LEU A 37 -8.99 11.13 8.95
N LYS A 38 -9.10 10.04 8.18
CA LYS A 38 -10.18 9.05 8.32
C LYS A 38 -10.19 8.39 9.71
N PHE A 39 -9.02 8.03 10.23
CA PHE A 39 -8.88 7.38 11.53
C PHE A 39 -8.71 8.35 12.70
N ASN A 40 -8.88 9.65 12.47
CA ASN A 40 -8.69 10.72 13.46
C ASN A 40 -7.34 10.63 14.20
N ARG A 41 -6.27 10.35 13.45
CA ARG A 41 -4.89 10.25 13.93
C ARG A 41 -4.20 11.60 13.77
N ILE A 42 -4.37 12.44 14.78
CA ILE A 42 -3.81 13.79 14.82
C ILE A 42 -2.80 13.88 15.97
N ARG A 43 -1.63 14.45 15.70
CA ARG A 43 -0.58 14.72 16.68
C ARG A 43 -0.42 16.21 16.89
N ARG A 44 -0.34 16.63 18.15
CA ARG A 44 0.02 18.00 18.52
C ARG A 44 1.52 18.20 18.43
N THR A 45 1.93 19.16 17.60
CA THR A 45 3.34 19.52 17.43
C THR A 45 3.52 21.02 17.70
N ARG A 46 4.62 21.39 18.34
CA ARG A 46 4.98 22.79 18.58
C ARG A 46 5.67 23.35 17.34
N ASN A 47 5.17 24.47 16.85
CA ASN A 47 5.78 25.23 15.76
C ASN A 47 6.93 26.10 16.29
N TYR A 48 7.74 26.62 15.37
CA TYR A 48 8.84 27.55 15.67
C TYR A 48 8.40 28.86 16.33
N ASP A 49 7.15 29.27 16.12
CA ASP A 49 6.51 30.44 16.71
C ASP A 49 5.92 30.19 18.11
N ASN A 50 6.27 29.06 18.74
CA ASN A 50 5.70 28.57 20.00
C ASN A 50 4.19 28.23 19.97
N THR A 51 3.53 28.28 18.82
CA THR A 51 2.13 27.85 18.71
C THR A 51 2.03 26.33 18.66
N MET A 52 0.93 25.80 19.18
CA MET A 52 0.61 24.38 19.05
C MET A 52 -0.23 24.19 17.79
N ARG A 53 0.18 23.28 16.91
CA ARG A 53 -0.58 22.91 15.72
C ARG A 53 -0.89 21.42 15.72
N ASP A 54 -2.12 21.13 15.33
CA ASP A 54 -2.61 19.79 15.06
C ASP A 54 -2.16 19.38 13.65
N VAL A 55 -1.38 18.30 13.56
CA VAL A 55 -0.87 17.74 12.30
C VAL A 55 -1.23 16.26 12.18
N PRO A 56 -1.54 15.75 10.98
CA PRO A 56 -1.78 14.32 10.78
C PRO A 56 -0.60 13.45 11.22
N ASP A 57 -0.86 12.37 11.95
CA ASP A 57 0.17 11.40 12.34
C ASP A 57 0.39 10.36 11.24
N LEU A 58 1.33 10.68 10.35
CA LEU A 58 1.73 9.82 9.24
C LEU A 58 2.30 8.48 9.70
N MET A 59 2.98 8.44 10.87
CA MET A 59 3.63 7.23 11.36
C MET A 59 2.58 6.21 11.84
N GLU A 60 1.60 6.69 12.61
CA GLU A 60 0.48 5.84 13.04
C GLU A 60 -0.41 5.42 11.87
N SER A 61 -0.62 6.29 10.89
CA SER A 61 -1.31 5.94 9.63
C SER A 61 -0.58 4.83 8.87
N ALA A 62 0.75 4.91 8.76
CA ALA A 62 1.57 3.89 8.10
C ALA A 62 1.52 2.55 8.84
N ARG A 63 1.61 2.56 10.18
CA ARG A 63 1.43 1.36 11.01
C ARG A 63 0.05 0.72 10.79
N THR A 64 -0.99 1.55 10.70
CA THR A 64 -2.37 1.11 10.44
C THR A 64 -2.48 0.43 9.08
N MET A 65 -1.96 1.04 8.02
CA MET A 65 -1.95 0.46 6.67
C MET A 65 -1.19 -0.88 6.61
N ILE A 66 -0.01 -0.96 7.23
CA ILE A 66 0.78 -2.20 7.28
C ILE A 66 0.05 -3.30 8.06
N LYS A 67 -0.58 -2.93 9.18
CA LYS A 67 -1.37 -3.88 9.98
C LYS A 67 -2.53 -4.43 9.15
N ALA A 68 -3.29 -3.56 8.48
CA ALA A 68 -4.40 -3.93 7.61
C ALA A 68 -3.97 -4.91 6.50
N PHE A 69 -2.80 -4.68 5.90
CA PHE A 69 -2.23 -5.59 4.93
C PHE A 69 -1.93 -6.97 5.54
N ARG A 70 -1.23 -6.99 6.69
CA ARG A 70 -0.84 -8.24 7.37
C ARG A 70 -2.02 -9.05 7.88
N THR A 71 -3.12 -8.40 8.24
CA THR A 71 -4.36 -9.06 8.67
C THR A 71 -5.25 -9.47 7.50
N GLY A 72 -4.93 -9.05 6.27
CA GLY A 72 -5.72 -9.35 5.07
C GLY A 72 -6.94 -8.44 4.89
N GLU A 73 -7.06 -7.35 5.65
CA GLU A 73 -8.14 -6.34 5.51
C GLU A 73 -8.05 -5.62 4.16
N LEU A 74 -6.85 -5.51 3.57
CA LEU A 74 -6.66 -4.96 2.23
C LEU A 74 -6.86 -6.00 1.11
N GLY A 75 -7.35 -7.19 1.44
CA GLY A 75 -7.51 -8.32 0.53
C GLY A 75 -6.42 -9.38 0.70
N LYS A 76 -6.67 -10.57 0.13
CA LYS A 76 -5.72 -11.68 0.13
C LYS A 76 -4.78 -11.53 -1.06
N THR A 77 -3.51 -11.29 -0.77
CA THR A 77 -2.49 -11.05 -1.79
C THR A 77 -1.24 -11.88 -1.50
N PHE A 78 -0.61 -12.40 -2.54
CA PHE A 78 0.66 -13.12 -2.45
C PHE A 78 1.74 -12.28 -3.14
N LEU A 79 2.73 -11.81 -2.37
CA LEU A 79 3.72 -10.84 -2.88
C LEU A 79 4.65 -11.43 -3.95
N ASP A 80 4.92 -12.73 -3.89
CA ASP A 80 5.82 -13.42 -4.82
C ASP A 80 5.07 -13.98 -6.04
N ILE A 81 3.88 -13.45 -6.37
CA ILE A 81 3.07 -13.94 -7.49
C ILE A 81 3.81 -13.83 -8.83
N ASP A 82 4.64 -12.80 -9.00
CA ASP A 82 5.46 -12.62 -10.20
C ASP A 82 6.51 -13.71 -10.36
N MET A 83 7.04 -14.25 -9.25
CA MET A 83 7.98 -15.38 -9.29
C MET A 83 7.28 -16.65 -9.79
N LEU A 84 6.03 -16.87 -9.40
CA LEU A 84 5.23 -18.01 -9.87
C LEU A 84 4.87 -17.91 -11.36
N GLN A 85 4.73 -16.70 -11.90
CA GLN A 85 4.47 -16.51 -13.33
C GLN A 85 5.74 -16.77 -14.14
N PHE A 86 6.89 -16.31 -13.65
CA PHE A 86 8.17 -16.51 -14.30
C PHE A 86 8.53 -17.99 -14.48
N ASP A 87 8.33 -18.81 -13.44
CA ASP A 87 8.60 -20.25 -13.50
C ASP A 87 7.74 -20.95 -14.58
N LYS A 88 6.45 -20.59 -14.66
CA LYS A 88 5.53 -21.14 -15.69
C LYS A 88 5.96 -20.78 -17.11
N GLU A 89 6.45 -19.56 -17.30
CA GLU A 89 6.94 -19.13 -18.62
C GLU A 89 8.22 -19.86 -19.02
N LEU A 90 9.13 -20.10 -18.07
CA LEU A 90 10.34 -20.90 -18.30
C LEU A 90 9.99 -22.32 -18.70
N ASP A 91 9.14 -22.99 -17.93
CA ASP A 91 8.70 -24.37 -18.21
C ASP A 91 8.08 -24.48 -19.60
N LYS A 92 7.23 -23.51 -19.98
CA LYS A 92 6.61 -23.46 -21.30
C LYS A 92 7.65 -23.33 -22.41
N ARG A 93 8.63 -22.43 -22.24
CA ARG A 93 9.71 -22.22 -23.23
C ARG A 93 10.62 -23.45 -23.35
N GLU A 94 10.91 -24.15 -22.26
CA GLU A 94 11.68 -25.40 -22.30
C GLU A 94 10.91 -26.52 -23.00
N HIS A 95 9.61 -26.64 -22.74
CA HIS A 95 8.76 -27.62 -23.42
C HIS A 95 8.69 -27.35 -24.94
N GLU A 96 8.51 -26.08 -25.35
CA GLU A 96 8.51 -25.69 -26.76
C GLU A 96 9.84 -26.00 -27.46
N ARG A 97 10.98 -25.86 -26.75
CA ARG A 97 12.31 -26.22 -27.29
C ARG A 97 12.52 -27.73 -27.45
N GLN A 98 11.90 -28.56 -26.61
CA GLN A 98 12.01 -30.02 -26.72
C GLN A 98 11.17 -30.59 -27.88
N LEU A 99 10.17 -29.84 -28.34
CA LEU A 99 9.26 -30.21 -29.43
C LEU A 99 9.71 -29.69 -30.82
N ALA A 100 10.75 -28.86 -30.87
CA ALA A 100 11.33 -28.29 -32.09
C ALA A 100 12.59 -29.05 -32.52
#